data_AF-A0A964TD06-F1
#
_entry.id   AF-A0A964TD06-F1
#
_cell.length_a   1.000
_cell.length_b   1.000
_cell.length_c   1.000
_cell.angle_alpha   90.00
_cell.angle_beta   90.00
_cell.angle_gamma   90.00
#
_symmetry.space_group_name_H-M   'P 1'
#
loop_
_entity.id
_entity.type
_entity.pdbx_description
1 polymer ?
#
loop_
_entity_poly.entity_id
_entity_poly.type
_entity_poly.pdbx_seq_one_letter_code
_entity_poly.pdbx_strand_id
1 'polypeptide(L)'
;MVQELGRFKNNGYAKGIKLAKNINSGTSYQVMGIELLPNNKERVAKFATPFFSIKNKESDERKRQALLARNNQNQSNKEKKKDRKKLKKITSSPIAAKTNVTPPLRKEFEGRRISYVKNLVFESEHLTVKIWDHEKEDGDIVSIYLNGALVLSKHLLTNDLREFDIELDPEKPNDFLLYAHNLGEVSPNTVSVEIASTVKAETITLNSYLRSCEAVLINVKK
;
A
#
# COMPACT_ATOMS: atom_id res chain seq x y z
N MET A 1 -34.35 20.28 11.75
CA MET A 1 -33.61 21.44 11.22
C MET A 1 -32.55 20.90 10.26
N VAL A 2 -32.74 21.06 8.95
CA VAL A 2 -31.76 20.65 7.94
C VAL A 2 -30.85 21.85 7.68
N GLN A 3 -29.56 21.70 7.95
CA GLN A 3 -28.58 22.78 7.74
C GLN A 3 -27.96 22.62 6.35
N GLU A 4 -28.24 23.54 5.44
CA GLU A 4 -27.60 23.55 4.12
C GLU A 4 -26.10 23.81 4.25
N LEU A 5 -25.30 22.82 3.85
CA LEU A 5 -23.84 22.93 3.81
C LEU A 5 -23.40 23.67 2.54
N GLY A 6 -23.38 25.00 2.64
CA GLY A 6 -22.86 25.88 1.60
C GLY A 6 -21.38 25.63 1.26
N ARG A 7 -20.92 26.20 0.14
CA ARG A 7 -19.51 26.11 -0.29
C ARG A 7 -18.67 27.12 0.49
N PHE A 8 -18.04 26.68 1.59
CA PHE A 8 -17.16 27.54 2.39
C PHE A 8 -15.77 27.70 1.76
N LYS A 9 -15.30 28.96 1.66
CA LYS A 9 -13.94 29.28 1.19
C LYS A 9 -12.94 28.99 2.31
N ASN A 10 -12.10 27.97 2.14
CA ASN A 10 -10.99 27.72 3.06
C ASN A 10 -9.94 28.83 2.92
N ASN A 11 -9.92 29.75 3.87
CA ASN A 11 -8.94 30.84 3.99
C ASN A 11 -7.58 30.36 4.58
N GLY A 12 -7.48 29.10 5.01
CA GLY A 12 -6.31 28.53 5.66
C GLY A 12 -6.21 28.87 7.16
N TYR A 13 -7.26 29.40 7.79
CA TYR A 13 -7.27 29.78 9.21
C TYR A 13 -8.62 29.52 9.89
N ALA A 14 -8.62 28.89 11.06
CA ALA A 14 -9.80 28.76 11.92
C ALA A 14 -9.51 29.36 13.29
N LYS A 15 -10.31 30.36 13.73
CA LYS A 15 -10.12 31.06 15.02
C LYS A 15 -8.66 31.53 15.26
N GLY A 16 -7.99 32.03 14.21
CA GLY A 16 -6.58 32.46 14.26
C GLY A 16 -5.55 31.34 14.08
N ILE A 17 -5.93 30.07 14.19
CA ILE A 17 -5.03 28.91 14.02
C ILE A 17 -4.83 28.65 12.53
N LYS A 18 -3.57 28.63 12.09
CA LYS A 18 -3.17 28.32 10.70
C LYS A 18 -3.42 26.83 10.40
N LEU A 19 -4.27 26.56 9.42
CA LEU A 19 -4.62 25.22 8.97
C LEU A 19 -3.57 24.64 8.02
N ALA A 20 -3.44 23.32 7.99
CA ALA A 20 -2.52 22.62 7.09
C ALA A 20 -2.88 22.88 5.61
N LYS A 21 -1.94 23.45 4.85
CA LYS A 21 -2.16 23.85 3.45
C LYS A 21 -2.01 22.71 2.42
N ASN A 22 -1.49 21.56 2.84
CA ASN A 22 -1.08 20.46 1.96
C ASN A 22 -2.12 19.32 1.88
N ILE A 23 -3.40 19.61 2.14
CA ILE A 23 -4.46 18.60 2.07
C ILE A 23 -4.85 18.37 0.61
N ASN A 24 -4.75 17.12 0.17
CA ASN A 24 -5.16 16.67 -1.17
C ASN A 24 -6.69 16.70 -1.34
N SER A 25 -7.15 16.62 -2.59
CA SER A 25 -8.54 16.23 -2.84
C SER A 25 -8.79 14.78 -2.41
N GLY A 26 -9.94 14.50 -1.82
CA GLY A 26 -10.31 13.18 -1.30
C GLY A 26 -11.66 13.18 -0.56
N THR A 27 -12.15 12.01 -0.19
CA THR A 27 -13.47 11.78 0.42
C THR A 27 -13.42 11.28 1.87
N SER A 28 -12.22 10.97 2.39
CA SER A 28 -11.99 10.31 3.68
C SER A 28 -11.58 11.27 4.80
N TYR A 29 -12.09 12.51 4.79
CA TYR A 29 -11.78 13.51 5.83
C TYR A 29 -12.86 13.53 6.90
N GLN A 30 -12.46 13.63 8.17
CA GLN A 30 -13.34 13.87 9.31
C GLN A 30 -12.67 14.88 10.25
N VAL A 31 -13.46 15.71 10.95
CA VAL A 31 -12.95 16.59 12.00
C VAL A 31 -13.10 15.85 13.33
N MET A 32 -12.00 15.73 14.08
CA MET A 32 -11.96 15.07 15.38
C MET A 32 -11.69 16.09 16.49
N GLY A 33 -12.54 16.10 17.51
CA GLY A 33 -12.33 16.85 18.75
C GLY A 33 -11.64 15.96 19.78
N ILE A 34 -10.35 16.23 20.01
CA ILE A 34 -9.58 15.65 21.13
C ILE A 34 -9.69 16.57 22.35
N GLU A 35 -9.91 15.98 23.53
CA GLU A 35 -9.91 16.75 24.78
C GLU A 35 -8.54 16.62 25.47
N LEU A 36 -7.87 17.76 25.67
CA LEU A 36 -6.55 17.82 26.29
C LEU A 36 -6.70 18.02 27.80
N LEU A 37 -6.92 16.92 28.53
CA LEU A 37 -6.80 16.93 29.99
C LEU A 37 -5.31 16.84 30.38
N PRO A 38 -4.83 17.64 31.35
CA PRO A 38 -3.39 17.75 31.66
C PRO A 38 -2.73 16.46 32.16
N ASN A 39 -3.53 15.51 32.68
CA ASN A 39 -3.01 14.27 33.29
C ASN A 39 -3.21 13.01 32.42
N ASN A 40 -3.93 13.08 31.29
CA ASN A 40 -4.14 11.89 30.47
C ASN A 40 -3.17 11.88 29.28
N LYS A 41 -2.25 10.90 29.24
CA LYS A 41 -1.27 10.76 28.16
C LYS A 41 -1.91 10.35 26.82
N GLU A 42 -3.11 9.78 26.87
CA GLU A 42 -3.86 9.33 25.71
C GLU A 42 -4.70 10.46 25.11
N ARG A 43 -4.41 10.82 23.85
CA ARG A 43 -5.15 11.85 23.09
C ARG A 43 -6.45 11.30 22.51
N VAL A 44 -7.36 10.84 23.37
CA VAL A 44 -8.63 10.23 22.96
C VAL A 44 -9.55 11.28 22.34
N ALA A 45 -10.08 11.00 21.15
CA ALA A 45 -11.08 11.83 20.51
C ALA A 45 -12.46 11.57 21.09
N LYS A 46 -13.10 12.60 21.66
CA LYS A 46 -14.46 12.51 22.22
C LYS A 46 -15.56 12.82 21.19
N PHE A 47 -15.20 13.43 20.07
CA PHE A 47 -16.14 13.77 19.00
C PHE A 47 -15.49 13.57 17.63
N ALA A 48 -16.25 13.03 16.67
CA ALA A 48 -15.86 12.93 15.27
C ALA A 48 -17.06 13.29 14.38
N THR A 49 -16.84 14.10 13.34
CA THR A 49 -17.85 14.34 12.31
C THR A 49 -17.97 13.14 11.37
N PRO A 50 -19.10 12.96 10.68
CA PRO A 50 -19.16 12.09 9.50
C PRO A 50 -18.08 12.46 8.47
N PHE A 51 -17.72 11.50 7.62
CA PHE A 51 -16.76 11.72 6.54
C PHE A 51 -17.29 12.76 5.52
N PHE A 52 -16.41 13.64 5.07
CA PHE A 52 -16.70 14.67 4.08
C PHE A 52 -15.60 14.74 3.02
N SER A 53 -15.94 15.33 1.86
CA SER A 53 -15.01 15.48 0.74
C SER A 53 -14.37 16.85 0.69
N ILE A 54 -13.06 16.89 0.42
CA ILE A 54 -12.29 18.09 0.08
C ILE A 54 -11.97 18.05 -1.42
N LYS A 55 -12.12 19.18 -2.11
CA LYS A 55 -11.78 19.35 -3.53
C LYS A 55 -10.85 20.54 -3.71
N ASN A 56 -9.66 20.29 -4.25
CA ASN A 56 -8.63 21.27 -4.56
C ASN A 56 -8.36 21.24 -6.08
N LYS A 57 -9.13 22.04 -6.82
CA LYS A 57 -9.08 22.08 -8.30
C LYS A 57 -7.67 22.33 -8.83
N GLU A 58 -6.96 23.31 -8.26
CA GLU A 58 -5.60 23.67 -8.68
C GLU A 58 -4.61 22.51 -8.52
N SER A 59 -4.71 21.75 -7.41
CA SER A 59 -3.87 20.57 -7.18
C SER A 59 -4.20 19.43 -8.15
N ASP A 60 -5.48 19.21 -8.42
CA ASP A 60 -5.94 18.17 -9.33
C ASP A 60 -5.58 18.49 -10.79
N GLU A 61 -5.72 19.74 -11.22
CA GLU A 61 -5.26 20.24 -12.52
C GLU A 61 -3.75 20.10 -12.69
N ARG A 62 -2.96 20.48 -11.68
CA ARG A 62 -1.49 20.31 -11.68
C ARG A 62 -1.08 18.85 -11.79
N LYS A 63 -1.75 17.94 -11.06
CA LYS A 63 -1.54 16.49 -11.19
C LYS A 63 -1.91 15.97 -12.59
N ARG A 64 -3.00 16.46 -13.16
CA ARG A 64 -3.48 16.09 -14.50
C ARG A 64 -2.50 16.55 -15.60
N GLN A 65 -1.98 17.77 -15.51
CA GLN A 65 -0.94 18.29 -16.40
C GLN A 65 0.36 17.46 -16.30
N ALA A 66 0.79 17.12 -15.09
CA ALA A 66 1.97 16.26 -14.89
C ALA A 66 1.80 14.86 -15.47
N LEU A 67 0.59 14.27 -15.39
CA LEU A 67 0.26 12.98 -16.00
C LEU A 67 0.34 13.05 -17.54
N LEU A 68 -0.22 14.11 -18.14
CA LEU A 68 -0.19 14.34 -19.59
C LEU A 68 1.25 14.52 -20.10
N ALA A 69 2.06 15.34 -19.42
CA ALA A 69 3.48 15.51 -19.75
C ALA A 69 4.27 14.18 -19.71
N ARG A 70 4.01 13.34 -18.69
CA ARG A 70 4.64 12.02 -18.55
C ARG A 70 4.22 11.04 -19.66
N ASN A 71 2.96 11.08 -20.07
CA ASN A 71 2.46 10.23 -21.17
C ASN A 71 3.06 10.64 -22.51
N ASN A 72 3.22 11.94 -22.78
CA ASN A 72 3.84 12.43 -24.02
C ASN A 72 5.33 12.05 -24.11
N GLN A 73 6.08 12.09 -23.00
CA GLN A 73 7.46 11.58 -22.96
C GLN A 73 7.56 10.06 -23.20
N ASN A 74 6.56 9.29 -22.75
CA ASN A 74 6.50 7.85 -23.01
C ASN A 74 6.15 7.52 -24.48
N GLN A 75 5.43 8.40 -25.18
CA GLN A 75 5.16 8.26 -26.62
C GLN A 75 6.40 8.58 -27.47
N SER A 76 7.08 9.70 -27.22
CA SER A 76 8.30 10.04 -28.00
C SER A 76 9.46 9.04 -27.79
N ASN A 77 9.53 8.41 -26.61
CA ASN A 77 10.45 7.30 -26.35
C ASN A 77 10.02 5.96 -26.98
N LYS A 78 8.75 5.78 -27.34
CA LYS A 78 8.28 4.61 -28.14
C LYS A 78 8.60 4.79 -29.62
N GLU A 79 8.47 6.00 -30.15
CA GLU A 79 8.75 6.31 -31.57
C GLU A 79 10.26 6.22 -31.85
N LYS A 80 11.11 6.85 -31.03
CA LYS A 80 12.58 6.75 -31.14
C LYS A 80 13.16 5.32 -30.98
N LYS A 81 12.34 4.33 -30.60
CA LYS A 81 12.74 2.91 -30.49
C LYS A 81 12.29 2.03 -31.65
N LYS A 82 11.47 2.51 -32.59
CA LYS A 82 10.99 1.71 -33.74
C LYS A 82 12.02 1.59 -34.87
N ASP A 83 12.87 2.60 -35.09
CA ASP A 83 13.79 2.64 -36.25
C ASP A 83 15.13 1.91 -36.05
N ARG A 84 15.35 1.26 -34.90
CA ARG A 84 16.63 0.59 -34.57
C ARG A 84 16.58 -0.93 -34.40
N LYS A 85 15.48 -1.61 -34.77
CA LYS A 85 15.35 -3.09 -34.68
C LYS A 85 14.96 -3.75 -36.01
N LYS A 86 15.75 -3.51 -37.06
CA LYS A 86 15.60 -4.16 -38.37
C LYS A 86 16.87 -4.87 -38.87
N LEU A 87 17.58 -5.60 -38.00
CA LEU A 87 18.51 -6.65 -38.44
C LEU A 87 18.75 -7.73 -37.37
N LYS A 88 18.99 -8.97 -37.86
CA LYS A 88 19.45 -10.19 -37.15
C LYS A 88 18.43 -11.01 -36.31
N LYS A 89 17.58 -11.72 -37.05
CA LYS A 89 17.26 -13.17 -36.91
C LYS A 89 18.52 -13.97 -37.37
N ILE A 90 18.79 -15.26 -37.11
CA ILE A 90 18.13 -16.42 -36.48
C ILE A 90 19.26 -17.15 -35.68
N THR A 91 19.05 -17.83 -34.54
CA THR A 91 18.98 -19.32 -34.31
C THR A 91 19.13 -19.55 -32.78
N SER A 92 18.69 -20.62 -32.10
CA SER A 92 17.86 -21.82 -32.34
C SER A 92 17.47 -22.36 -30.92
N SER A 93 16.20 -22.38 -30.48
CA SER A 93 15.22 -23.49 -30.57
C SER A 93 15.67 -24.86 -29.99
N PRO A 94 14.75 -25.73 -29.52
CA PRO A 94 13.62 -25.50 -28.60
C PRO A 94 13.43 -26.64 -27.55
N ILE A 95 12.98 -26.38 -26.30
CA ILE A 95 12.53 -27.46 -25.39
C ILE A 95 11.23 -27.14 -24.65
N ALA A 96 10.27 -28.06 -24.83
CA ALA A 96 9.09 -28.40 -24.02
C ALA A 96 8.19 -27.27 -23.48
N ALA A 97 6.99 -27.18 -24.06
CA ALA A 97 5.84 -26.64 -23.37
C ALA A 97 5.47 -27.52 -22.15
N LYS A 98 5.38 -26.90 -20.98
CA LYS A 98 4.39 -27.26 -19.96
C LYS A 98 3.60 -26.00 -19.63
N THR A 99 2.38 -25.94 -20.16
CA THR A 99 1.43 -24.86 -19.86
C THR A 99 0.86 -25.06 -18.47
N ASN A 100 1.68 -24.86 -17.44
CA ASN A 100 1.17 -24.63 -16.10
C ASN A 100 0.49 -23.26 -16.12
N VAL A 101 -0.83 -23.26 -15.99
CA VAL A 101 -1.64 -22.03 -15.86
C VAL A 101 -1.48 -21.43 -14.46
N THR A 102 -0.24 -21.07 -14.11
CA THR A 102 0.03 -20.25 -12.95
C THR A 102 -0.66 -18.90 -13.15
N PRO A 103 -1.57 -18.46 -12.27
CA PRO A 103 -2.24 -17.18 -12.45
C PRO A 103 -1.22 -16.03 -12.51
N PRO A 104 -1.46 -15.00 -13.34
CA PRO A 104 -0.49 -13.95 -13.57
C PRO A 104 -0.31 -13.11 -12.29
N LEU A 105 0.92 -13.09 -11.77
CA LEU A 105 1.29 -12.29 -10.59
C LEU A 105 0.89 -10.82 -10.77
N ARG A 106 0.31 -10.23 -9.73
CA ARG A 106 -0.16 -8.85 -9.72
C ARG A 106 1.05 -7.91 -9.86
N LYS A 107 1.05 -7.06 -10.88
CA LYS A 107 2.16 -6.11 -11.14
C LYS A 107 1.97 -4.77 -10.44
N GLU A 108 0.72 -4.39 -10.20
CA GLU A 108 0.33 -3.14 -9.56
C GLU A 108 -0.88 -3.38 -8.66
N PHE A 109 -0.98 -2.60 -7.58
CA PHE A 109 -2.11 -2.58 -6.64
C PHE A 109 -2.42 -1.14 -6.28
N GLU A 110 -3.68 -0.72 -6.44
CA GLU A 110 -4.12 0.68 -6.28
C GLU A 110 -3.23 1.73 -6.99
N GLY A 111 -2.67 1.38 -8.15
CA GLY A 111 -1.77 2.26 -8.91
C GLY A 111 -0.34 2.39 -8.34
N ARG A 112 0.01 1.59 -7.32
CA ARG A 112 1.38 1.37 -6.82
C ARG A 112 1.97 0.13 -7.48
N ARG A 113 3.28 0.11 -7.70
CA ARG A 113 3.98 -1.05 -8.26
C ARG A 113 4.25 -2.10 -7.20
N ILE A 114 4.00 -3.37 -7.50
CA ILE A 114 4.37 -4.48 -6.61
C ILE A 114 5.79 -4.95 -6.96
N SER A 115 6.62 -5.13 -5.94
CA SER A 115 7.92 -5.80 -6.02
C SER A 115 7.88 -7.07 -5.19
N TYR A 116 8.11 -8.23 -5.81
CA TYR A 116 8.17 -9.50 -5.10
C TYR A 116 9.60 -9.74 -4.59
N VAL A 117 9.79 -9.75 -3.28
CA VAL A 117 11.14 -9.84 -2.68
C VAL A 117 11.58 -11.27 -2.40
N LYS A 118 10.64 -12.18 -2.14
CA LYS A 118 10.91 -13.58 -1.81
C LYS A 118 9.77 -14.49 -2.27
N ASN A 119 10.12 -15.74 -2.55
CA ASN A 119 9.17 -16.83 -2.77
C ASN A 119 9.34 -17.83 -1.61
N LEU A 120 8.26 -18.11 -0.90
CA LEU A 120 8.19 -19.05 0.21
C LEU A 120 7.41 -20.30 -0.20
N VAL A 121 7.75 -21.41 0.47
CA VAL A 121 7.05 -22.68 0.35
C VAL A 121 6.80 -23.24 1.75
N PHE A 122 5.55 -23.59 2.03
CA PHE A 122 5.09 -24.22 3.27
C PHE A 122 4.32 -25.51 2.94
N GLU A 123 4.22 -26.40 3.93
CA GLU A 123 3.51 -27.69 3.79
C GLU A 123 2.09 -27.64 4.36
N SER A 124 1.62 -26.46 4.79
CA SER A 124 0.29 -26.25 5.36
C SER A 124 -0.39 -25.04 4.72
N GLU A 125 -1.72 -25.11 4.62
CA GLU A 125 -2.60 -24.06 4.11
C GLU A 125 -2.90 -23.00 5.18
N HIS A 126 -2.94 -23.39 6.44
CA HIS A 126 -3.16 -22.48 7.57
C HIS A 126 -1.80 -22.03 8.14
N LEU A 127 -1.53 -20.73 8.08
CA LEU A 127 -0.31 -20.13 8.60
C LEU A 127 -0.64 -19.01 9.58
N THR A 128 0.09 -18.95 10.68
CA THR A 128 0.04 -17.84 11.63
C THR A 128 1.08 -16.80 11.21
N VAL A 129 0.66 -15.54 11.12
CA VAL A 129 1.52 -14.41 10.74
C VAL A 129 1.65 -13.45 11.91
N LYS A 130 2.89 -13.07 12.22
CA LYS A 130 3.20 -12.01 13.19
C LYS A 130 3.87 -10.87 12.47
N ILE A 131 3.46 -9.63 12.75
CA ILE A 131 4.10 -8.42 12.23
C ILE A 131 4.49 -7.47 13.35
N TRP A 132 5.58 -6.73 13.16
CA TRP A 132 6.02 -5.65 14.05
C TRP A 132 6.90 -4.66 13.28
N ASP A 133 7.10 -3.48 13.86
CA ASP A 133 8.02 -2.47 13.36
C ASP A 133 9.46 -2.99 13.34
N HIS A 134 10.20 -2.78 12.25
CA HIS A 134 11.60 -3.18 12.20
C HIS A 134 12.56 -2.12 12.77
N GLU A 135 12.14 -0.86 12.81
CA GLU A 135 13.03 0.29 13.07
C GLU A 135 12.59 1.10 14.29
N LYS A 136 11.43 1.76 14.23
CA LYS A 136 11.01 2.75 15.23
C LYS A 136 9.54 3.12 15.06
N GLU A 137 8.79 3.02 16.16
CA GLU A 137 7.42 3.54 16.26
C GLU A 137 7.37 5.05 16.01
N ASP A 138 6.97 5.43 14.81
CA ASP A 138 6.95 6.82 14.36
C ASP A 138 5.58 7.29 13.83
N GLY A 139 4.56 6.46 14.03
CA GLY A 139 3.19 6.70 13.59
C GLY A 139 2.82 5.99 12.28
N ASP A 140 3.63 5.04 11.85
CA ASP A 140 3.43 4.24 10.66
C ASP A 140 2.10 3.45 10.62
N ILE A 141 1.37 3.49 9.51
CA ILE A 141 0.06 2.84 9.35
C ILE A 141 0.07 1.98 8.10
N VAL A 142 -0.07 0.66 8.29
CA VAL A 142 0.02 -0.34 7.22
C VAL A 142 -1.28 -1.14 7.06
N SER A 143 -1.37 -1.89 5.96
CA SER A 143 -2.38 -2.91 5.74
C SER A 143 -1.79 -4.09 4.98
N ILE A 144 -2.29 -5.27 5.31
CA ILE A 144 -1.85 -6.53 4.72
C ILE A 144 -2.98 -7.05 3.84
N TYR A 145 -2.61 -7.41 2.61
CA TYR A 145 -3.51 -8.05 1.66
C TYR A 145 -2.97 -9.43 1.27
N LEU A 146 -3.86 -10.42 1.16
CA LEU A 146 -3.57 -11.74 0.63
C LEU A 146 -4.44 -11.96 -0.60
N ASN A 147 -3.85 -12.25 -1.77
CA ASN A 147 -4.58 -12.43 -3.04
C ASN A 147 -5.45 -11.22 -3.45
N GLY A 148 -5.22 -10.05 -2.84
CA GLY A 148 -6.00 -8.83 -3.01
C GLY A 148 -7.18 -8.67 -2.04
N ALA A 149 -7.51 -9.71 -1.25
CA ALA A 149 -8.39 -9.57 -0.10
C ALA A 149 -7.65 -8.90 1.06
N LEU A 150 -8.35 -8.05 1.82
CA LEU A 150 -7.81 -7.35 2.98
C LEU A 150 -7.80 -8.29 4.20
N VAL A 151 -6.62 -8.53 4.76
CA VAL A 151 -6.44 -9.37 5.96
C VAL A 151 -6.32 -8.49 7.21
N LEU A 152 -5.46 -7.47 7.15
CA LEU A 152 -5.26 -6.53 8.24
C LEU A 152 -5.46 -5.10 7.75
N SER A 153 -6.39 -4.38 8.37
CA SER A 153 -6.79 -3.03 7.97
C SER A 153 -6.22 -1.95 8.88
N LYS A 154 -5.50 -0.99 8.28
CA LYS A 154 -4.99 0.25 8.89
C LYS A 154 -4.41 0.05 10.30
N HIS A 155 -3.55 -0.94 10.43
CA HIS A 155 -2.86 -1.22 11.68
C HIS A 155 -1.76 -0.17 11.88
N LEU A 156 -1.74 0.46 13.06
CA LEU A 156 -0.60 1.26 13.52
C LEU A 156 0.55 0.29 13.81
N LEU A 157 1.68 0.50 13.16
CA LEU A 157 2.89 -0.29 13.34
C LEU A 157 3.54 0.06 14.68
N THR A 158 3.91 -0.97 15.43
CA THR A 158 4.50 -0.89 16.77
C THR A 158 5.58 -1.97 16.92
N ASN A 159 6.49 -1.84 17.89
CA ASN A 159 7.43 -2.91 18.22
C ASN A 159 6.71 -4.14 18.82
N ASP A 160 5.53 -3.94 19.41
CA ASP A 160 4.66 -5.02 19.88
C ASP A 160 4.20 -5.90 18.71
N LEU A 161 4.35 -7.22 18.87
CA LEU A 161 3.97 -8.17 17.83
C LEU A 161 2.44 -8.24 17.66
N ARG A 162 1.99 -8.05 16.43
CA ARG A 162 0.60 -8.27 16.02
C ARG A 162 0.46 -9.60 15.30
N GLU A 163 -0.24 -10.54 15.94
CA GLU A 163 -0.53 -11.88 15.41
C GLU A 163 -1.90 -11.95 14.72
N PHE A 164 -1.99 -12.71 13.63
CA PHE A 164 -3.23 -13.08 12.92
C PHE A 164 -3.00 -14.30 12.03
N ASP A 165 -4.02 -15.13 11.85
CA ASP A 165 -3.95 -16.29 10.96
C ASP A 165 -4.35 -15.95 9.52
N ILE A 166 -3.78 -16.70 8.56
CA ILE A 166 -4.12 -16.66 7.15
C ILE A 166 -4.37 -18.08 6.61
N GLU A 167 -5.24 -18.15 5.60
CA GLU A 167 -5.54 -19.37 4.85
C GLU A 167 -5.06 -19.19 3.40
N LEU A 168 -4.23 -20.12 2.95
CA LEU A 168 -3.65 -20.14 1.62
C LEU A 168 -4.45 -21.03 0.68
N ASP A 169 -4.56 -20.62 -0.58
CA ASP A 169 -5.07 -21.47 -1.65
C ASP A 169 -3.96 -22.45 -2.11
N PRO A 170 -4.15 -23.78 -2.06
CA PRO A 170 -3.14 -24.77 -2.44
C PRO A 170 -3.02 -24.98 -3.96
N GLU A 171 -3.96 -24.47 -4.76
CA GLU A 171 -3.94 -24.61 -6.22
C GLU A 171 -3.15 -23.51 -6.92
N LYS A 172 -3.00 -22.33 -6.30
CA LYS A 172 -2.32 -21.16 -6.88
C LYS A 172 -1.25 -20.57 -5.96
N PRO A 173 -0.27 -19.83 -6.51
CA PRO A 173 0.60 -18.97 -5.71
C PRO A 173 -0.22 -17.89 -5.00
N ASN A 174 0.02 -17.71 -3.71
CA ASN A 174 -0.63 -16.70 -2.90
C ASN A 174 0.28 -15.48 -2.78
N ASP A 175 -0.24 -14.26 -2.94
CA ASP A 175 0.58 -13.05 -2.76
C ASP A 175 0.20 -12.23 -1.52
N PHE A 176 1.12 -12.26 -0.55
CA PHE A 176 1.09 -11.50 0.68
C PHE A 176 1.74 -10.13 0.43
N LEU A 177 0.95 -9.06 0.51
CA LEU A 177 1.30 -7.71 0.05
C LEU A 177 1.23 -6.70 1.20
N LEU A 178 2.32 -5.94 1.40
CA LEU A 178 2.38 -4.85 2.37
C LEU A 178 2.03 -3.49 1.75
N TYR A 179 1.02 -2.81 2.32
CA TYR A 179 0.55 -1.51 1.88
C TYR A 179 0.69 -0.44 2.96
N ALA A 180 1.53 0.57 2.76
CA ALA A 180 1.60 1.75 3.63
C ALA A 180 0.49 2.79 3.32
N HIS A 181 -0.25 3.26 4.33
CA HIS A 181 -1.18 4.39 4.19
C HIS A 181 -0.49 5.75 4.34
N ASN A 182 0.63 5.79 5.07
CA ASN A 182 1.50 6.96 5.25
C ASN A 182 2.96 6.60 4.93
N LEU A 183 3.92 7.22 5.63
CA LEU A 183 5.39 7.12 5.45
C LEU A 183 6.13 7.44 6.77
N GLY A 184 5.44 7.26 7.90
CA GLY A 184 5.96 7.63 9.22
C GLY A 184 6.47 9.07 9.36
N GLU A 185 7.41 9.21 10.27
CA GLU A 185 8.44 10.26 10.34
C GLU A 185 9.64 9.89 9.45
N VAL A 186 9.94 8.59 9.32
CA VAL A 186 11.04 8.00 8.56
C VAL A 186 10.48 7.06 7.48
N SER A 187 11.00 7.15 6.25
CA SER A 187 10.54 6.35 5.12
C SER A 187 11.64 5.40 4.62
N PRO A 188 11.31 4.18 4.14
CA PRO A 188 9.98 3.58 4.00
C PRO A 188 9.37 3.09 5.31
N ASN A 189 8.11 2.66 5.23
CA ASN A 189 7.54 1.78 6.24
C ASN A 189 8.24 0.43 6.18
N THR A 190 8.97 0.05 7.23
CA THR A 190 9.75 -1.19 7.31
C THR A 190 9.09 -2.17 8.30
N VAL A 191 8.42 -3.20 7.78
CA VAL A 191 7.71 -4.20 8.60
C VAL A 191 8.52 -5.49 8.66
N SER A 192 8.79 -5.98 9.87
CA SER A 192 9.19 -7.37 10.09
C SER A 192 7.96 -8.26 10.05
N VAL A 193 8.01 -9.35 9.28
CA VAL A 193 6.93 -10.35 9.19
C VAL A 193 7.52 -11.73 9.46
N GLU A 194 6.99 -12.43 10.46
CA GLU A 194 7.21 -13.86 10.68
C GLU A 194 5.99 -14.63 10.17
N ILE A 195 6.23 -15.61 9.30
CA ILE A 195 5.19 -16.50 8.77
C ILE A 195 5.49 -17.91 9.25
N ALA A 196 4.61 -18.48 10.07
CA ALA A 196 4.78 -19.75 10.74
C ALA A 196 3.70 -20.77 10.36
N SER A 197 4.13 -22.00 10.12
CA SER A 197 3.33 -23.22 10.22
C SER A 197 3.73 -24.01 11.46
N THR A 198 3.00 -25.08 11.76
CA THR A 198 3.32 -26.02 12.86
C THR A 198 4.74 -26.60 12.81
N VAL A 199 5.39 -26.62 11.64
CA VAL A 199 6.68 -27.30 11.41
C VAL A 199 7.80 -26.31 11.04
N LYS A 200 7.47 -25.11 10.55
CA LYS A 200 8.43 -24.19 9.94
C LYS A 200 8.00 -22.74 10.12
N ALA A 201 8.91 -21.89 10.58
CA ALA A 201 8.76 -20.43 10.56
C ALA A 201 9.78 -19.79 9.62
N GLU A 202 9.40 -18.72 8.92
CA GLU A 202 10.31 -17.84 8.18
C GLU A 202 10.04 -16.37 8.50
N THR A 203 11.08 -15.66 8.91
CA THR A 203 11.07 -14.20 9.06
C THR A 203 11.56 -13.53 7.78
N ILE A 204 10.91 -12.43 7.42
CA ILE A 204 11.20 -11.57 6.27
C ILE A 204 11.01 -10.10 6.69
N THR A 205 11.70 -9.18 6.03
CA THR A 205 11.44 -7.74 6.15
C THR A 205 10.79 -7.27 4.85
N LEU A 206 9.73 -6.46 4.95
CA LEU A 206 9.01 -5.88 3.82
C LEU A 206 8.92 -4.38 3.94
N ASN A 207 9.19 -3.69 2.84
CA ASN A 207 9.17 -2.25 2.74
C ASN A 207 7.95 -1.77 1.95
N SER A 208 7.37 -0.64 2.31
CA SER A 208 6.29 -0.05 1.53
C SER A 208 6.39 1.47 1.46
N TYR A 209 6.05 2.00 0.28
CA TYR A 209 6.08 3.42 -0.07
C TYR A 209 4.75 3.82 -0.70
N LEU A 210 4.44 5.12 -0.75
CA LEU A 210 3.24 5.65 -1.43
C LEU A 210 3.17 5.39 -2.95
N ARG A 211 4.23 4.84 -3.56
CA ARG A 211 4.31 4.53 -5.01
C ARG A 211 4.65 3.08 -5.32
N SER A 212 5.07 2.29 -4.34
CA SER A 212 5.52 0.91 -4.50
C SER A 212 5.31 0.13 -3.22
N CYS A 213 4.90 -1.11 -3.35
CA CYS A 213 4.64 -2.04 -2.26
C CYS A 213 5.50 -3.28 -2.45
N GLU A 214 6.07 -3.81 -1.38
CA GLU A 214 6.70 -5.13 -1.42
C GLU A 214 5.69 -6.22 -1.09
N ALA A 215 5.91 -7.37 -1.71
CA ALA A 215 5.12 -8.58 -1.54
C ALA A 215 6.02 -9.81 -1.44
N VAL A 216 5.47 -10.87 -0.85
CA VAL A 216 6.05 -12.20 -0.87
C VAL A 216 5.05 -13.17 -1.46
N LEU A 217 5.57 -14.04 -2.32
CA LEU A 217 4.82 -15.14 -2.88
C LEU A 217 4.88 -16.33 -1.92
N ILE A 218 3.75 -16.95 -1.61
CA ILE A 218 3.67 -18.11 -0.72
C ILE A 218 2.96 -19.23 -1.48
N ASN A 219 3.62 -20.38 -1.56
CA ASN A 219 3.09 -21.57 -2.24
C ASN A 219 2.92 -22.70 -1.23
N VAL A 220 1.84 -23.46 -1.35
CA VAL A 220 1.67 -24.70 -0.61
C VAL A 220 2.36 -25.83 -1.39
N LYS A 221 3.13 -26.65 -0.69
CA LYS A 221 3.78 -27.85 -1.23
C LYS A 221 2.71 -28.94 -1.41
N LYS A 222 2.66 -29.51 -2.61
CA LYS A 222 1.84 -30.68 -2.94
C LYS A 222 2.60 -31.99 -2.69
#